data_AF-A0A7R9V5E4-F1
#
_entry.id   AF-A0A7R9V5E4-F1
#
_cell.length_a   1.000
_cell.length_b   1.000
_cell.length_c   1.000
_cell.angle_alpha   90.00
_cell.angle_beta   90.00
_cell.angle_gamma   90.00
#
_symmetry.space_group_name_H-M   'P 1'
#
loop_
_entity.id
_entity.type
_entity.pdbx_description
1 polymer ?
#
loop_
_entity_poly.entity_id
_entity_poly.type
_entity_poly.pdbx_seq_one_letter_code
_entity_poly.pdbx_strand_id
1 'polypeptide(L)'
;GGAASGGARRAKPAGLDKMSLAQWLMRPARTVQPKESFWIFTELLLLMEDQAALGRPFVRLRPSQLLLHSNGRVTLITDVAGAAPTLSPRPPRRRPPPGGTAAATA
;
A
#
# COMPACT_ATOMS: atom_id res chain seq x y z
N GLY A 1 -35.26 -10.39 41.09
CA GLY A 1 -34.51 -11.19 40.09
C GLY A 1 -35.04 -10.79 38.74
N GLY A 2 -34.23 -10.27 37.81
CA GLY A 2 -33.19 -11.03 37.10
C GLY A 2 -33.86 -11.69 35.88
N ALA A 3 -33.50 -11.47 34.63
CA ALA A 3 -32.24 -11.05 34.07
C ALA A 3 -32.46 -10.25 32.77
N ALA A 4 -31.65 -9.21 32.57
CA ALA A 4 -31.46 -8.58 31.29
C ALA A 4 -30.87 -9.62 30.33
N SER A 5 -31.62 -10.02 29.31
CA SER A 5 -31.08 -10.79 28.19
C SER A 5 -30.31 -9.83 27.29
N GLY A 6 -29.08 -9.55 27.71
CA GLY A 6 -28.04 -8.91 26.91
C GLY A 6 -27.70 -9.81 25.73
N GLY A 7 -28.52 -9.72 24.69
CA GLY A 7 -28.17 -10.21 23.37
C GLY A 7 -27.03 -9.35 22.86
N ALA A 8 -25.80 -9.74 23.19
CA ALA A 8 -24.61 -9.27 22.52
C ALA A 8 -24.83 -9.53 21.03
N ARG A 9 -25.28 -8.50 20.31
CA ARG A 9 -25.23 -8.46 18.85
C ARG A 9 -23.78 -8.73 18.53
N ARG A 10 -23.52 -9.97 18.13
CA ARG A 10 -22.25 -10.41 17.59
C ARG A 10 -21.96 -9.42 16.48
N ALA A 11 -21.07 -8.46 16.74
CA ALA A 11 -20.65 -7.52 15.75
C ALA A 11 -20.11 -8.37 14.61
N LYS A 12 -20.83 -8.38 13.49
CA LYS A 12 -20.33 -8.95 12.24
C LYS A 12 -18.94 -8.34 12.09
N PRO A 13 -17.86 -9.12 12.00
CA PRO A 13 -16.57 -8.53 11.72
C PRO A 13 -16.82 -7.66 10.50
N ALA A 14 -16.58 -6.35 10.60
CA ALA A 14 -16.78 -5.42 9.51
C ALA A 14 -15.91 -5.96 8.38
N GLY A 15 -16.55 -6.73 7.49
CA GLY A 15 -15.86 -7.48 6.46
C GLY A 15 -15.10 -6.45 5.67
N LEU A 16 -13.79 -6.61 5.58
CA LEU A 16 -12.95 -5.75 4.77
C LEU A 16 -13.37 -6.01 3.32
N ASP A 17 -14.39 -5.27 2.90
CA ASP A 17 -15.16 -5.42 1.66
C ASP A 17 -14.40 -4.73 0.52
N LYS A 18 -13.10 -5.02 0.43
CA LYS A 18 -12.17 -4.41 -0.50
C LYS A 18 -11.26 -5.47 -1.09
N MET A 19 -11.03 -5.40 -2.39
CA MET A 19 -10.16 -6.31 -3.12
C MET A 19 -9.26 -5.55 -4.07
N SER A 20 -8.10 -6.08 -4.44
CA SER A 20 -7.27 -5.39 -5.42
C SER A 20 -7.95 -5.40 -6.80
N LEU A 21 -7.82 -4.31 -7.55
CA LEU A 21 -8.41 -4.21 -8.87
C LEU A 21 -7.81 -5.27 -9.82
N ALA A 22 -6.50 -5.53 -9.70
CA ALA A 22 -5.86 -6.62 -10.42
C ALA A 22 -6.51 -7.99 -10.13
N GLN A 23 -6.77 -8.32 -8.86
CA GLN A 23 -7.46 -9.57 -8.50
C GLN A 23 -8.88 -9.62 -9.03
N TRP A 24 -9.62 -8.51 -8.95
CA TRP A 24 -10.99 -8.41 -9.46
C TRP A 24 -11.07 -8.64 -10.97
N LEU A 25 -10.09 -8.11 -11.72
CA LEU A 25 -9.95 -8.27 -13.17
C LEU A 25 -9.54 -9.68 -13.58
N MET A 26 -8.72 -10.35 -12.77
CA MET A 26 -8.19 -11.69 -13.05
C MET A 26 -9.10 -12.83 -12.55
N ARG A 27 -10.33 -12.56 -12.09
CA ARG A 27 -11.22 -13.62 -11.59
C ARG A 27 -11.55 -14.61 -12.72
N PRO A 28 -11.37 -15.93 -12.50
CA PRO A 28 -11.71 -16.94 -13.49
C PRO A 28 -13.18 -16.84 -13.92
N ALA A 29 -13.44 -17.14 -15.19
CA ALA A 29 -14.78 -17.12 -15.80
C ALA A 29 -15.51 -15.76 -15.78
N ARG A 30 -14.78 -14.66 -15.58
CA ARG A 30 -15.36 -13.32 -15.64
C ARG A 30 -14.94 -12.58 -16.92
N THR A 31 -15.92 -11.99 -17.59
CA THR A 31 -15.70 -10.98 -18.62
C THR A 31 -16.13 -9.63 -18.06
N VAL A 32 -15.27 -8.61 -18.21
CA VAL A 32 -15.59 -7.25 -17.77
C VAL A 32 -16.66 -6.68 -18.70
N GLN A 33 -17.81 -6.33 -18.14
CA GLN A 33 -18.91 -5.75 -18.91
C GLN A 33 -18.59 -4.29 -19.29
N PRO A 34 -19.07 -3.78 -20.44
CA PRO A 34 -18.83 -2.39 -20.84
C PRO A 34 -19.22 -1.36 -19.77
N LYS A 35 -20.33 -1.61 -19.07
CA LYS A 35 -20.79 -0.76 -17.95
C LYS A 35 -19.78 -0.72 -16.79
N GLU A 36 -19.18 -1.86 -16.46
CA GLU A 36 -18.17 -1.93 -15.39
C GLU A 36 -16.89 -1.21 -15.82
N SER A 37 -16.45 -1.38 -17.07
CA SER A 37 -15.28 -0.68 -17.62
C SER A 37 -15.45 0.84 -17.58
N PHE A 38 -16.61 1.33 -18.02
CA PHE A 38 -16.93 2.76 -18.02
C PHE A 38 -16.89 3.34 -16.60
N TRP A 39 -17.51 2.64 -15.66
CA TRP A 39 -17.54 3.07 -14.28
C TRP A 39 -16.16 3.04 -13.60
N ILE A 40 -15.37 1.99 -13.80
CA ILE A 40 -13.98 1.93 -13.30
C ILE A 40 -13.16 3.09 -13.88
N PHE A 41 -13.36 3.39 -15.17
CA PHE A 41 -12.70 4.52 -15.81
C PHE A 41 -13.08 5.86 -15.17
N THR A 42 -14.36 6.09 -14.89
CA THR A 42 -14.81 7.31 -14.19
C THR A 42 -14.19 7.44 -12.80
N GLU A 43 -14.18 6.35 -12.01
CA GLU A 43 -13.56 6.34 -10.69
C GLU A 43 -12.05 6.61 -10.74
N LEU A 44 -11.37 6.11 -11.77
CA LEU A 44 -9.94 6.39 -11.98
C LEU A 44 -9.67 7.86 -12.30
N LEU A 45 -10.54 8.51 -13.09
CA LEU A 45 -10.42 9.94 -13.39
C LEU A 45 -10.58 10.78 -12.11
N LEU A 46 -11.59 10.47 -11.29
CA LEU A 46 -11.83 11.16 -10.02
C LEU A 46 -10.66 10.95 -9.05
N LEU A 47 -10.13 9.73 -8.96
CA LEU A 47 -8.94 9.43 -8.16
C LEU A 47 -7.72 10.23 -8.63
N MET A 48 -7.57 10.41 -9.94
CA MET A 48 -6.49 11.21 -10.51
C MET A 48 -6.64 12.70 -10.17
N GLU A 49 -7.86 13.23 -10.26
CA GLU A 49 -8.17 14.60 -9.87
C GLU A 49 -7.88 14.84 -8.38
N ASP A 50 -8.33 13.93 -7.50
CA ASP A 50 -8.09 14.02 -6.05
C ASP A 50 -6.60 14.05 -5.71
N GLN A 51 -5.79 13.18 -6.31
CA GLN A 51 -4.35 13.19 -6.05
C GLN A 51 -3.65 14.42 -6.67
N ALA A 52 -4.13 14.92 -7.81
CA ALA A 52 -3.61 16.15 -8.41
C ALA A 52 -3.91 17.36 -7.50
N ALA A 53 -5.11 17.43 -6.91
CA ALA A 53 -5.47 18.43 -5.91
C ALA A 53 -4.59 18.34 -4.65
N LEU A 54 -4.11 17.14 -4.29
CA LEU A 54 -3.15 16.92 -3.21
C LEU A 54 -1.68 17.19 -3.61
N GLY A 55 -1.42 17.64 -4.84
CA GLY A 55 -0.06 17.90 -5.33
C GLY A 55 0.80 16.64 -5.51
N ARG A 56 0.18 15.46 -5.60
CA ARG A 56 0.90 14.18 -5.72
C ARG A 56 1.13 13.86 -7.20
N PRO A 57 2.38 13.75 -7.66
CA PRO A 57 2.65 13.45 -9.06
C PRO A 57 2.25 12.01 -9.40
N PHE A 58 1.52 11.83 -10.51
CA PHE A 58 1.34 10.52 -11.10
C PHE A 58 2.38 10.26 -12.17
N VAL A 59 3.18 9.22 -11.97
CA VAL A 59 4.05 8.70 -13.03
C VAL A 59 3.35 7.55 -13.76
N ARG A 60 2.57 6.72 -13.03
CA ARG A 60 1.87 5.56 -13.61
C ARG A 60 0.88 4.95 -12.62
N LEU A 61 -0.36 4.71 -13.05
CA LEU A 61 -1.32 3.88 -12.31
C LEU A 61 -1.24 2.42 -12.76
N ARG A 62 -1.18 1.47 -11.82
CA ARG A 62 -1.28 0.03 -12.11
C ARG A 62 -2.46 -0.58 -11.37
N PRO A 63 -3.21 -1.53 -11.96
CA PRO A 63 -4.32 -2.21 -11.28
C PRO A 63 -3.93 -2.91 -9.97
N SER A 64 -2.65 -3.32 -9.82
CA SER A 64 -2.13 -3.91 -8.59
C SER A 64 -1.99 -2.92 -7.43
N GLN A 65 -1.99 -1.62 -7.71
CA GLN A 65 -1.87 -0.54 -6.73
C GLN A 65 -3.24 0.05 -6.36
N LEU A 66 -4.32 -0.55 -6.83
CA LEU A 66 -5.67 -0.04 -6.67
C LEU A 66 -6.51 -1.03 -5.88
N LEU A 67 -7.32 -0.50 -4.96
CA LEU A 67 -8.33 -1.23 -4.22
C LEU A 67 -9.70 -0.85 -4.74
N LEU A 68 -10.48 -1.86 -5.08
CA LEU A 68 -11.89 -1.76 -5.37
C LEU A 68 -12.68 -2.09 -4.11
N HIS A 69 -13.55 -1.17 -3.70
CA HIS A 69 -14.44 -1.32 -2.55
C HIS A 69 -15.81 -1.84 -3.00
N SER A 70 -16.55 -2.50 -2.10
CA SER A 70 -17.89 -3.02 -2.39
C SER A 70 -18.92 -1.95 -2.74
N ASN A 71 -18.73 -0.72 -2.24
CA ASN A 71 -19.53 0.44 -2.61
C ASN A 71 -19.19 1.01 -4.00
N GLY A 72 -18.16 0.45 -4.64
CA GLY A 72 -17.76 0.83 -5.97
C GLY A 72 -16.61 1.78 -6.13
N ARG A 73 -16.08 2.31 -5.02
CA ARG A 73 -14.98 3.26 -5.11
C ARG A 73 -13.67 2.58 -5.46
N VAL A 74 -12.81 3.31 -6.16
CA VAL A 74 -11.42 2.91 -6.41
C VAL A 74 -10.48 3.82 -5.64
N THR A 75 -9.60 3.23 -4.83
CA THR A 75 -8.60 3.99 -4.05
C THR A 75 -7.20 3.46 -4.30
N LEU A 76 -6.18 4.32 -4.19
CA LEU A 76 -4.79 3.87 -4.16
C LEU A 76 -4.50 3.05 -2.90
N ILE A 77 -3.73 1.98 -3.07
CA ILE A 77 -2.98 1.38 -1.97
C ILE A 77 -1.87 2.37 -1.65
N THR A 78 -2.14 3.29 -0.72
CA THR A 78 -1.08 4.07 -0.11
C THR A 78 -0.24 3.11 0.70
N ASP A 79 0.96 2.82 0.19
CA ASP A 79 2.00 2.24 1.00
C ASP A 79 2.19 3.19 2.19
N VAL A 80 1.81 2.77 3.40
CA VAL A 80 2.22 3.48 4.62
C VAL A 80 3.70 3.16 4.80
N ALA A 81 4.53 3.68 3.89
CA ALA A 81 5.97 3.71 4.00
C ALA A 81 6.38 5.11 4.46
N GLY A 82 5.80 5.52 5.59
CA GLY A 82 6.41 6.47 6.52
C GLY A 82 7.55 5.84 7.34
N ALA A 83 8.17 4.77 6.84
CA ALA A 83 9.48 4.34 7.27
C ALA A 83 10.44 4.70 6.15
N ALA A 84 10.99 5.92 6.22
CA ALA A 84 12.32 6.11 5.66
C ALA A 84 13.17 4.95 6.17
N PRO A 85 13.87 4.18 5.32
CA PRO A 85 14.86 3.26 5.84
C PRO A 85 15.80 4.14 6.65
N THR A 86 15.73 4.01 7.98
CA THR A 86 16.76 4.53 8.85
C THR A 86 17.97 3.72 8.45
N LEU A 87 18.72 4.24 7.48
CA LEU A 87 20.08 3.81 7.21
C LEU A 87 20.76 3.93 8.56
N SER A 88 20.91 2.81 9.27
CA SER A 88 21.78 2.76 10.43
C SER A 88 23.05 3.47 10.03
N PRO A 89 23.46 4.55 10.72
CA PRO A 89 24.70 5.22 10.41
C PRO A 89 25.79 4.16 10.51
N ARG A 90 26.36 3.82 9.36
CA ARG A 90 27.50 2.93 9.26
C ARG A 90 28.55 3.48 10.23
N PRO A 91 29.03 2.70 11.21
CA PRO A 91 30.05 3.21 12.13
C PRO A 91 31.25 3.69 11.31
N PRO A 92 31.86 4.83 11.68
CA PRO A 92 32.99 5.37 10.94
C PRO A 92 34.06 4.30 10.87
N ARG A 93 34.42 3.88 9.64
CA ARG A 93 35.58 3.02 9.43
C ARG A 93 36.78 3.79 9.96
N ARG A 94 37.28 3.38 11.13
CA ARG A 94 38.59 3.83 11.64
C ARG A 94 39.60 3.63 10.52
N ARG A 95 40.13 4.72 9.98
CA ARG A 95 41.30 4.70 9.11
C ARG A 95 42.45 4.13 9.96
N PRO A 96 43.14 3.07 9.51
CA PRO A 96 44.43 2.75 10.11
C PRO A 96 45.39 3.92 9.81
N PRO A 97 46.25 4.31 10.77
CA PRO A 97 47.24 5.37 10.56
C PRO A 97 48.28 4.95 9.51
N PRO A 98 48.88 5.91 8.79
CA PRO A 98 49.90 5.61 7.79
C PRO A 98 51.26 5.37 8.48
N GLY A 99 51.89 4.24 8.14
CA GLY A 99 53.35 4.06 8.12
C GLY A 99 54.10 4.04 9.45
N GLY A 100 54.79 2.92 9.70
CA GLY A 100 55.83 2.83 10.72
C GLY A 100 56.68 1.57 10.53
N THR A 101 57.74 1.69 9.73
CA THR A 101 58.83 0.72 9.57
C THR A 101 59.71 0.65 10.83
N ALA A 102 59.96 -0.56 11.35
CA ALA A 102 61.18 -0.97 12.10
C ALA A 102 61.05 -2.49 12.43
N ALA A 103 61.80 -3.38 11.77
CA ALA A 103 63.15 -3.85 12.11
C ALA A 103 63.19 -4.81 13.31
N ALA A 104 63.52 -6.09 13.05
CA ALA A 104 64.14 -7.06 13.97
C ALA A 104 64.32 -8.41 13.22
N THR A 105 65.51 -8.64 12.65
CA THR A 105 66.56 -9.59 13.10
C THR A 105 66.42 -11.02 12.58
N ALA A 106 67.36 -11.40 11.71
CA ALA A 106 68.21 -12.57 11.88
C ALA A 106 69.58 -12.23 11.29
#